data_AF-A0A0P7C0K1-F1
#
_entry.id   AF-A0A0P7C0K1-F1
#
_cell.length_a   1.000
_cell.length_b   1.000
_cell.length_c   1.000
_cell.angle_alpha   90.00
_cell.angle_beta   90.00
_cell.angle_gamma   90.00
#
_symmetry.space_group_name_H-M   'P 1'
#
loop_
_entity.id
_entity.type
_entity.pdbx_description
1 polymer ?
#
loop_
_entity_poly.entity_id
_entity_poly.type
_entity_poly.pdbx_seq_one_letter_code
_entity_poly.pdbx_strand_id
1 'polypeptide(L)'
;MKKQIILLALLSSFFLLDSCANRAGSIKNNERKTEISDGYSSQDSRNYTGSASVVEDLNQAIPLETYLRGVSGVLINGQGRNAQVRIRGLVNSFVGDSEPLFVINGNAINGGFSTVYEMVPTNDIKSVSVLKDAGSTGIYGSRAANGVIVIQLKKRNDL
;
A
#
# COMPACT_ATOMS: atom_id res chain seq x y z
N MET A 1 25.19 6.36 66.42
CA MET A 1 23.97 5.80 65.80
C MET A 1 24.39 5.24 64.44
N LYS A 2 24.99 4.03 64.37
CA LYS A 2 24.39 2.70 64.14
C LYS A 2 23.51 2.59 62.89
N LYS A 3 23.87 1.58 62.06
CA LYS A 3 23.17 0.88 60.95
C LYS A 3 23.65 1.33 59.55
N GLN A 4 24.08 0.51 58.60
CA GLN A 4 24.32 -0.94 58.40
C GLN A 4 25.10 -1.02 57.04
N ILE A 5 26.22 -1.74 56.86
CA ILE A 5 26.42 -3.20 56.79
C ILE A 5 25.89 -3.82 55.47
N ILE A 6 26.75 -4.65 54.82
CA ILE A 6 26.49 -5.74 53.82
C ILE A 6 26.38 -5.32 52.33
N LEU A 7 26.97 -5.97 51.30
CA LEU A 7 27.80 -7.18 51.15
C LEU A 7 28.05 -7.46 49.65
N LEU A 8 29.20 -8.11 49.34
CA LEU A 8 29.51 -9.02 48.22
C LEU A 8 29.59 -8.55 46.74
N ALA A 9 30.85 -8.33 46.32
CA ALA A 9 31.66 -9.21 45.48
C ALA A 9 31.01 -10.08 44.37
N LEU A 10 31.58 -9.89 43.15
CA LEU A 10 32.11 -10.93 42.26
C LEU A 10 31.23 -12.14 41.98
N LEU A 11 30.58 -12.20 40.81
CA LEU A 11 30.50 -13.38 39.95
C LEU A 11 29.78 -13.03 38.64
N SER A 12 30.51 -12.93 37.54
CA SER A 12 30.12 -13.49 36.22
C SER A 12 31.08 -13.04 35.12
N SER A 13 32.34 -13.47 35.25
CA SER A 13 33.03 -13.95 34.06
C SER A 13 32.35 -15.26 33.64
N PHE A 14 31.39 -15.15 32.73
CA PHE A 14 30.97 -16.23 31.85
C PHE A 14 30.98 -15.57 30.46
N PHE A 15 32.12 -15.56 29.77
CA PHE A 15 32.45 -16.63 28.81
C PHE A 15 31.15 -17.20 28.22
N LEU A 16 30.79 -16.76 27.02
CA LEU A 16 30.93 -17.61 25.84
C LEU A 16 30.65 -16.80 24.56
N LEU A 17 31.65 -16.88 23.67
CA LEU A 17 31.55 -16.96 22.22
C LEU A 17 30.15 -17.36 21.73
N ASP A 18 29.61 -16.64 20.76
CA ASP A 18 29.14 -17.34 19.58
C ASP A 18 29.52 -16.60 18.30
N SER A 19 30.29 -17.31 17.50
CA SER A 19 30.70 -16.98 16.15
C SER A 19 29.90 -17.91 15.26
N CYS A 20 28.81 -17.43 14.68
CA CYS A 20 28.07 -18.19 13.68
C CYS A 20 28.35 -17.60 12.30
N ALA A 21 29.36 -18.19 11.64
CA ALA A 21 29.62 -18.04 10.22
C ALA A 21 28.77 -19.04 9.40
N ASN A 22 28.32 -18.55 8.24
CA ASN A 22 27.87 -19.26 7.03
C ASN A 22 26.56 -20.07 7.05
N ARG A 23 25.64 -19.71 6.13
CA ARG A 23 25.48 -20.38 4.82
C ARG A 23 24.06 -20.18 4.28
N ALA A 24 23.92 -19.43 3.19
CA ALA A 24 22.82 -19.61 2.24
C ALA A 24 23.18 -18.94 0.91
N GLY A 25 23.50 -19.75 -0.10
CA GLY A 25 23.58 -19.27 -1.47
C GLY A 25 22.18 -19.03 -2.04
N SER A 26 22.06 -18.05 -2.93
CA SER A 26 20.87 -17.93 -3.79
C SER A 26 21.25 -17.38 -5.17
N ILE A 27 21.10 -18.30 -6.13
CA ILE A 27 20.77 -18.20 -7.56
C ILE A 27 20.92 -16.83 -8.25
N LYS A 28 21.80 -16.78 -9.25
CA LYS A 28 21.84 -15.75 -10.28
C LYS A 28 20.65 -15.93 -11.22
N ASN A 29 19.70 -15.00 -11.22
CA ASN A 29 18.71 -14.88 -12.28
C ASN A 29 18.80 -13.50 -12.94
N ASN A 30 18.79 -13.56 -14.26
CA ASN A 30 18.96 -12.48 -15.22
C ASN A 30 17.86 -11.41 -15.08
N GLU A 31 18.22 -10.24 -14.56
CA GLU A 31 17.32 -9.08 -14.42
C GLU A 31 17.32 -8.24 -15.69
N ARG A 32 16.28 -8.39 -16.51
CA ARG A 32 15.92 -7.39 -17.52
C ARG A 32 15.29 -6.19 -16.82
N LYS A 33 16.07 -5.12 -16.71
CA LYS A 33 15.74 -3.83 -16.10
C LYS A 33 14.75 -3.05 -16.99
N THR A 34 13.53 -2.84 -16.54
CA THR A 34 12.61 -1.83 -17.11
C THR A 34 12.58 -0.63 -16.18
N GLU A 35 13.20 0.47 -16.63
CA GLU A 35 13.23 1.75 -15.93
C GLU A 35 11.97 2.55 -16.29
N ILE A 36 11.23 3.02 -15.28
CA ILE A 36 10.34 4.17 -15.46
C ILE A 36 10.77 5.23 -14.46
N SER A 37 11.19 6.36 -15.02
CA SER A 37 11.74 7.53 -14.37
C SER A 37 10.62 8.37 -13.75
N ASP A 38 10.41 8.19 -12.46
CA ASP A 38 9.95 9.26 -11.58
C ASP A 38 11.12 9.63 -10.66
N GLY A 39 11.51 10.90 -10.68
CA GLY A 39 12.65 11.43 -9.94
C GLY A 39 12.51 11.12 -8.45
N TYR A 40 13.43 10.31 -7.95
CA TYR A 40 13.54 9.72 -6.60
C TYR A 40 12.78 8.41 -6.37
N SER A 41 13.35 7.37 -6.99
CA SER A 41 13.34 5.97 -6.58
C SER A 41 12.16 5.13 -7.09
N SER A 42 12.35 4.60 -8.30
CA SER A 42 11.66 3.42 -8.81
C SER A 42 11.99 2.21 -7.91
N GLN A 43 11.17 1.99 -6.88
CA GLN A 43 11.27 0.82 -5.99
C GLN A 43 10.36 -0.28 -6.54
N ASP A 44 10.91 -1.50 -6.57
CA ASP A 44 10.21 -2.74 -6.92
C ASP A 44 8.87 -2.82 -6.16
N SER A 45 7.77 -2.91 -6.89
CA SER A 45 6.38 -2.89 -6.39
C SER A 45 6.02 -4.07 -5.48
N ARG A 46 7.00 -4.91 -5.13
CA ARG A 46 6.86 -6.00 -4.17
C ARG A 46 7.14 -5.61 -2.72
N ASN A 47 7.73 -4.44 -2.43
CA ASN A 47 8.06 -4.04 -1.06
C ASN A 47 7.99 -2.52 -0.80
N TYR A 48 6.85 -1.88 -1.12
CA TYR A 48 6.58 -0.57 -0.52
C TYR A 48 6.12 -0.79 0.93
N THR A 49 7.02 -0.56 1.87
CA THR A 49 6.86 -0.81 3.32
C THR A 49 6.11 0.30 4.07
N GLY A 50 5.61 1.32 3.38
CA GLY A 50 4.58 2.22 3.91
C GLY A 50 3.19 1.58 3.79
N SER A 51 2.18 2.14 4.45
CA SER A 51 0.78 1.68 4.44
C SER A 51 0.05 1.81 3.10
N ALA A 52 0.77 1.61 2.00
CA ALA A 52 0.27 1.47 0.66
C ALA A 52 0.35 0.01 0.24
N SER A 53 -0.68 -0.45 -0.45
CA SER A 53 -0.76 -1.80 -1.00
C SER A 53 -1.02 -1.69 -2.48
N VAL A 54 -0.20 -2.41 -3.26
CA VAL A 54 -0.19 -2.37 -4.72
C VAL A 54 -0.56 -3.75 -5.23
N VAL A 55 -1.48 -3.80 -6.20
CA VAL A 55 -1.81 -5.01 -6.95
C VAL A 55 -1.25 -4.83 -8.36
N GLU A 56 -0.26 -5.65 -8.70
CA GLU A 56 0.42 -5.68 -10.00
C GLU A 56 0.06 -6.96 -10.77
N ASP A 57 0.12 -6.87 -12.10
CA ASP A 57 -0.11 -7.95 -13.08
C ASP A 57 -1.60 -8.25 -13.39
N LEU A 58 -2.13 -7.49 -14.36
CA LEU A 58 -3.53 -7.46 -14.77
C LEU A 58 -3.74 -8.09 -16.14
N ASN A 59 -3.26 -9.32 -16.32
CA ASN A 59 -3.51 -10.12 -17.53
C ASN A 59 -4.96 -10.65 -17.62
N GLN A 60 -5.78 -10.41 -16.60
CA GLN A 60 -7.20 -10.73 -16.61
C GLN A 60 -8.01 -9.44 -16.49
N ALA A 61 -8.97 -9.28 -17.40
CA ALA A 61 -9.95 -8.22 -17.38
C ALA A 61 -10.94 -8.44 -16.22
N ILE A 62 -10.56 -8.09 -14.99
CA ILE A 62 -11.44 -8.12 -13.81
C ILE A 62 -11.81 -6.70 -13.36
N PRO A 63 -13.06 -6.46 -12.93
CA PRO A 63 -13.54 -5.11 -12.67
C PRO A 63 -12.83 -4.47 -11.46
N LEU A 64 -12.80 -3.13 -11.41
CA LEU A 64 -12.04 -2.35 -10.42
C LEU A 64 -12.33 -2.73 -8.97
N GLU A 65 -13.60 -3.01 -8.64
CA GLU A 65 -13.99 -3.45 -7.31
C GLU A 65 -13.35 -4.77 -6.89
N THR A 66 -13.05 -5.67 -7.83
CA THR A 66 -12.42 -6.95 -7.53
C THR A 66 -10.96 -6.74 -7.14
N TYR A 67 -10.24 -5.82 -7.79
CA TYR A 67 -8.88 -5.44 -7.37
C TYR A 67 -8.87 -4.87 -5.97
N LEU A 68 -9.77 -3.95 -5.69
CA LEU A 68 -9.85 -3.27 -4.42
C LEU A 68 -10.27 -4.21 -3.28
N ARG A 69 -11.09 -5.24 -3.54
CA ARG A 69 -11.39 -6.30 -2.54
C ARG A 69 -10.16 -7.12 -2.13
N GLY A 70 -9.18 -7.26 -3.02
CA GLY A 70 -7.91 -7.93 -2.72
C GLY A 70 -6.98 -7.11 -1.81
N VAL A 71 -7.32 -5.84 -1.56
CA VAL A 71 -6.49 -4.93 -0.78
C VAL A 71 -6.91 -4.94 0.70
N SER A 72 -5.94 -5.21 1.58
CA SER A 72 -6.17 -5.20 3.03
C SER A 72 -6.68 -3.84 3.53
N GLY A 73 -7.72 -3.86 4.36
CA GLY A 73 -8.29 -2.63 4.93
C GLY A 73 -9.11 -1.79 3.95
N VAL A 74 -9.39 -2.31 2.74
CA VAL A 74 -10.42 -1.77 1.85
C VAL A 74 -11.68 -2.61 2.02
N LEU A 75 -12.81 -1.95 2.22
CA LEU A 75 -14.13 -2.56 2.28
C LEU A 75 -14.92 -2.10 1.06
N ILE A 76 -15.49 -3.06 0.35
CA ILE A 76 -16.40 -2.78 -0.75
C ILE A 76 -17.76 -3.38 -0.45
N ASN A 77 -18.78 -2.52 -0.47
CA ASN A 77 -20.17 -2.91 -0.38
C ASN A 77 -20.82 -2.80 -1.75
N GLY A 78 -21.53 -3.85 -2.19
CA GLY A 78 -22.12 -3.89 -3.53
C GLY A 78 -21.14 -4.27 -4.63
N GLN A 79 -21.56 -4.04 -5.88
CA GLN A 79 -20.85 -4.48 -7.09
C GLN A 79 -21.16 -3.57 -8.29
N GLY A 80 -20.26 -3.54 -9.27
CA GLY A 80 -20.36 -2.68 -10.44
C GLY A 80 -20.37 -1.20 -10.06
N ARG A 81 -21.02 -0.38 -10.90
CA ARG A 81 -21.03 1.08 -10.76
C ARG A 81 -21.51 1.61 -9.40
N ASN A 82 -22.45 0.91 -8.75
CA ASN A 82 -23.03 1.36 -7.48
C ASN A 82 -22.28 0.82 -6.25
N ALA A 83 -21.11 0.20 -6.43
CA ALA A 83 -20.32 -0.25 -5.30
C ALA A 83 -19.82 0.94 -4.48
N GLN A 84 -19.82 0.79 -3.17
CA GLN A 84 -19.29 1.78 -2.23
C GLN A 84 -17.95 1.30 -1.70
N VAL A 85 -16.93 2.13 -1.83
CA VAL A 85 -15.56 1.82 -1.39
C VAL A 85 -15.24 2.60 -0.13
N ARG A 86 -14.68 1.92 0.87
CA ARG A 86 -14.24 2.52 2.12
C ARG A 86 -12.85 2.02 2.50
N ILE A 87 -12.01 2.89 3.04
CA ILE A 87 -10.69 2.55 3.55
C ILE A 87 -10.74 2.60 5.08
N ARG A 88 -10.14 1.61 5.75
CA ARG A 88 -10.03 1.47 7.22
C ARG A 88 -11.35 1.31 7.99
N GLY A 89 -12.46 1.01 7.32
CA GLY A 89 -13.71 0.67 7.97
C GLY A 89 -14.27 1.75 8.89
N LEU A 90 -14.01 3.04 8.61
CA LEU A 90 -14.70 4.12 9.32
C LEU A 90 -16.20 4.00 9.02
N VAL A 91 -16.94 3.51 10.01
CA VAL A 91 -18.37 3.20 9.98
C VAL A 91 -19.23 4.33 10.54
N ASN A 92 -18.63 5.46 10.92
CA ASN A 92 -19.29 6.50 11.70
C ASN A 92 -20.21 7.42 10.89
N SER A 93 -20.50 7.11 9.62
CA SER A 93 -21.42 7.92 8.83
C SER A 93 -22.21 7.04 7.87
N PHE A 94 -23.46 6.78 8.28
CA PHE A 94 -24.55 6.39 7.39
C PHE A 94 -25.02 7.57 6.52
N VAL A 95 -24.49 8.79 6.72
CA VAL A 95 -25.03 10.06 6.18
C VAL A 95 -23.94 10.98 5.58
N GLY A 96 -22.69 10.53 5.42
CA GLY A 96 -21.60 11.37 4.91
C GLY A 96 -20.75 10.66 3.87
N ASP A 97 -20.24 11.44 2.90
CA ASP A 97 -19.28 11.05 1.86
C ASP A 97 -17.99 10.50 2.49
N SER A 98 -18.05 9.25 2.94
CA SER A 98 -16.95 8.48 3.51
C SER A 98 -16.14 7.75 2.42
N GLU A 99 -16.37 8.14 1.16
CA GLU A 99 -15.62 7.62 0.03
C GLU A 99 -14.21 8.21 0.01
N PRO A 100 -13.21 7.42 -0.44
CA PRO A 100 -11.85 7.90 -0.60
C PRO A 100 -11.73 8.83 -1.81
N LEU A 101 -10.63 9.58 -1.86
CA LEU A 101 -10.28 10.31 -3.07
C LEU A 101 -9.77 9.34 -4.14
N PHE A 102 -10.33 9.40 -5.34
CA PHE A 102 -9.82 8.63 -6.48
C PHE A 102 -8.90 9.50 -7.34
N VAL A 103 -7.79 8.91 -7.77
CA VAL A 103 -6.79 9.55 -8.62
C VAL A 103 -6.54 8.65 -9.82
N ILE A 104 -6.74 9.15 -11.03
CA ILE A 104 -6.50 8.41 -12.27
C ILE A 104 -5.34 9.06 -13.01
N ASN A 105 -4.25 8.33 -13.24
CA ASN A 105 -3.05 8.83 -13.91
C ASN A 105 -2.53 10.15 -13.30
N GLY A 106 -2.58 10.29 -11.98
CA GLY A 106 -2.17 11.50 -11.25
C GLY A 106 -3.24 12.59 -11.14
N ASN A 107 -4.39 12.47 -11.81
CA ASN A 107 -5.48 13.45 -11.74
C ASN A 107 -6.53 13.06 -10.71
N ALA A 108 -6.79 13.93 -9.73
CA ALA A 108 -7.85 13.74 -8.76
C ALA A 108 -9.23 13.87 -9.40
N ILE A 109 -10.08 12.86 -9.18
CA ILE A 109 -11.43 12.83 -9.73
C ILE A 109 -12.41 13.45 -8.74
N ASN A 110 -13.26 14.34 -9.25
CA ASN A 110 -14.39 14.88 -8.52
C ASN A 110 -15.60 13.97 -8.74
N GLY A 111 -15.84 13.07 -7.81
CA GLY A 111 -16.93 12.11 -7.88
C GLY A 111 -16.66 10.90 -7.00
N GLY A 112 -17.67 10.06 -6.89
CA GLY A 112 -17.57 8.81 -6.16
C GLY A 112 -17.06 7.65 -6.99
N PHE A 113 -17.15 6.44 -6.44
CA PHE A 113 -16.75 5.22 -7.14
C PHE A 113 -17.46 5.05 -8.48
N SER A 114 -18.74 5.42 -8.58
CA SER A 114 -19.53 5.36 -9.81
C SER A 114 -18.88 6.08 -10.99
N THR A 115 -18.37 7.29 -10.77
CA THR A 115 -17.73 8.10 -11.83
C THR A 115 -16.44 7.43 -12.29
N VAL A 116 -15.65 6.93 -11.35
CA VAL A 116 -14.38 6.27 -11.62
C VAL A 116 -14.58 4.94 -12.35
N TYR A 117 -15.61 4.18 -11.97
CA TYR A 117 -15.98 2.93 -12.62
C TYR A 117 -16.30 3.12 -14.11
N GLU A 118 -16.91 4.23 -14.49
CA GLU A 118 -17.20 4.55 -15.90
C GLU A 118 -15.96 5.07 -16.67
N MET A 119 -15.02 5.71 -15.98
CA MET A 119 -13.79 6.26 -16.57
C MET A 119 -12.66 5.24 -16.73
N VAL A 120 -12.75 4.10 -16.05
CA VAL A 120 -11.68 3.10 -15.98
C VAL A 120 -12.16 1.79 -16.60
N PRO A 121 -11.90 1.57 -17.91
CA PRO A 121 -12.14 0.30 -18.56
C PRO A 121 -11.29 -0.79 -17.89
N THR A 122 -11.90 -1.94 -17.65
CA THR A 122 -11.29 -3.09 -16.99
C THR A 122 -10.00 -3.58 -17.69
N ASN A 123 -9.95 -3.52 -19.02
CA ASN A 123 -8.80 -3.92 -19.83
C ASN A 123 -7.59 -2.97 -19.72
N ASP A 124 -7.86 -1.71 -19.38
CA ASP A 124 -6.89 -0.62 -19.41
C ASP A 124 -6.27 -0.36 -18.04
N ILE A 125 -6.63 -1.10 -16.99
CA ILE A 125 -6.00 -0.95 -15.68
C ILE A 125 -4.57 -1.52 -15.77
N LYS A 126 -3.58 -0.72 -15.36
CA LYS A 126 -2.18 -1.15 -15.23
C LYS A 126 -1.87 -1.56 -13.80
N SER A 127 -2.15 -0.67 -12.84
CA SER A 127 -1.97 -0.94 -11.42
C SER A 127 -2.96 -0.14 -10.58
N VAL A 128 -3.26 -0.67 -9.40
CA VAL A 128 -4.11 -0.03 -8.40
C VAL A 128 -3.32 0.04 -7.10
N SER A 129 -3.16 1.26 -6.59
CA SER A 129 -2.46 1.55 -5.34
C SER A 129 -3.40 2.23 -4.37
N VAL A 130 -3.44 1.75 -3.13
CA VAL A 130 -4.29 2.32 -2.09
C VAL A 130 -3.43 2.94 -1.00
N LEU A 131 -3.55 4.26 -0.80
CA LEU A 131 -2.83 5.03 0.21
C LEU A 131 -3.72 5.20 1.46
N LYS A 132 -3.26 4.70 2.60
CA LYS A 132 -4.07 4.61 3.82
C LYS A 132 -3.69 5.65 4.89
N ASP A 133 -2.47 6.21 4.84
CA ASP A 133 -1.89 6.99 5.95
C ASP A 133 -1.58 8.43 5.56
N ALA A 134 -1.60 9.33 6.55
CA ALA A 134 -1.33 10.76 6.37
C ALA A 134 -0.01 11.08 5.65
N GLY A 135 1.03 10.26 5.87
CA GLY A 135 2.34 10.46 5.23
C GLY A 135 2.32 10.26 3.71
N SER A 136 1.48 9.36 3.20
CA SER A 136 1.33 9.12 1.76
C SER A 136 0.14 9.87 1.15
N THR A 137 -0.89 10.17 1.93
CA THR A 137 -2.08 10.91 1.48
C THR A 137 -1.92 12.42 1.55
N GLY A 138 -0.97 12.95 2.34
CA GLY A 138 -0.78 14.38 2.56
C GLY A 138 -0.54 15.21 1.31
N ILE A 139 0.02 14.61 0.25
CA ILE A 139 0.23 15.25 -1.06
C ILE A 139 -1.11 15.65 -1.72
N TYR A 140 -2.19 14.93 -1.40
CA TYR A 140 -3.52 15.12 -1.98
C TYR A 140 -4.44 16.03 -1.13
N GLY A 141 -3.94 16.57 -0.01
CA GLY A 141 -4.64 17.55 0.82
C GLY A 141 -5.80 17.01 1.65
N SER A 142 -6.72 17.88 2.06
CA SER A 142 -7.81 17.55 3.02
C SER A 142 -8.78 16.48 2.51
N ARG A 143 -8.96 16.36 1.19
CA ARG A 143 -9.82 15.35 0.55
C ARG A 143 -9.28 13.93 0.70
N ALA A 144 -8.00 13.81 1.00
CA ALA A 144 -7.30 12.57 1.23
C ALA A 144 -7.49 12.01 2.66
N ALA A 145 -8.29 12.69 3.49
CA ALA A 145 -8.57 12.31 4.88
C ALA A 145 -9.19 10.89 5.00
N ASN A 146 -10.02 10.50 4.03
CA ASN A 146 -10.62 9.16 3.96
C ASN A 146 -9.72 8.12 3.25
N GLY A 147 -8.50 8.52 2.87
CA GLY A 147 -7.58 7.73 2.04
C GLY A 147 -7.63 8.08 0.56
N VAL A 148 -6.67 7.55 -0.22
CA VAL A 148 -6.54 7.79 -1.65
C VAL A 148 -6.40 6.48 -2.40
N ILE A 149 -7.13 6.33 -3.50
CA ILE A 149 -6.98 5.22 -4.43
C ILE A 149 -6.40 5.77 -5.72
N VAL A 150 -5.16 5.39 -6.02
CA VAL A 150 -4.45 5.75 -7.23
C VAL A 150 -4.59 4.62 -8.23
N ILE A 151 -5.12 4.93 -9.39
CA ILE A 151 -5.34 4.03 -10.51
C ILE A 151 -4.45 4.50 -11.64
N GLN A 152 -3.55 3.64 -12.08
CA GLN A 152 -2.74 3.86 -13.25
C GLN A 152 -3.33 3.07 -14.41
N LEU A 153 -3.58 3.75 -15.53
CA LEU A 153 -4.01 3.10 -16.76
C LEU A 153 -2.82 2.69 -17.63
N LYS A 154 -3.00 1.63 -18.43
CA LYS A 154 -2.07 1.19 -19.47
C LYS A 154 -1.94 2.30 -20.50
N LYS A 155 -0.71 2.58 -20.90
CA LYS A 155 -0.44 3.48 -22.03
C LYS A 155 -0.55 2.67 -23.32
N ARG A 156 -0.82 3.32 -24.45
CA ARG A 156 -0.89 2.66 -25.77
C ARG A 156 0.37 1.86 -26.15
N ASN A 157 1.51 2.16 -25.52
CA ASN A 157 2.78 1.49 -25.74
C ASN A 157 3.01 0.24 -24.85
N ASP A 158 2.07 -0.02 -23.92
CA ASP A 158 2.06 -1.17 -23.01
C ASP A 158 1.02 -2.24 -23.42
N LEU A 159 0.33 -2.03 -24.57
CA LEU A 159 -0.66 -2.93 -25.19
C LEU A 159 0.01 -3.76 -26.29
#